data_AF-A0A0S8GET7-F1
#
_entry.id   AF-A0A0S8GET7-F1
#
_cell.length_a   1.000
_cell.length_b   1.000
_cell.length_c   1.000
_cell.angle_alpha   90.00
_cell.angle_beta   90.00
_cell.angle_gamma   90.00
#
_symmetry.space_group_name_H-M   'P 1'
#
loop_
_entity.id
_entity.type
_entity.pdbx_description
1 polymer ?
#
loop_
_entity_poly.entity_id
_entity_poly.type
_entity_poly.pdbx_seq_one_letter_code
_entity_poly.pdbx_strand_id
1 'polypeptide(L)'
;MRINIAPVTAVLLSLAMAAGTGRTQEIQVSLDEAGTLSRIDAELERDLGLFPEYENFREAWLFRVAEGEFVLEILHGHEGALRKVRLPLSAEEVRELRREVTARIEERAPGVLFDRTGRTKLLITTTLLSLGYYGWALPVVFDVGGKGGAALYFMTSGAGFFVPRAATERIPVTDAAATLALYGATRGIAHGICLDYVFRGEDVGGRDAIAFGMVASVVEGVAGFSVANQLDMTPGTAEVISVMGDAGLGFGLLTADVAGFFDDGEEKSRQAAASALFGSGVGVAAGGMLSRMEPYTRDDAYVLRAAGLLGAYLPLALVDIADPENDKAYTAASMAGLAIGHGIGHYLVRDKDFGSGQGMMVTLGEVAGGLFGLGLAHLAATEGRDHSTLYLTASSIGATIGFWSMYRSVAPAAHAREGSVVWEIDLAPQGVIALARGGAVGADRRSPVPLLGWTIRF
;
A
#
# COMPACT_ATOMS: atom_id res chain seq x y z
N MET A 1 62.17 37.87 -9.59
CA MET A 1 60.85 38.18 -9.02
C MET A 1 60.34 36.93 -8.32
N ARG A 2 60.58 36.80 -7.01
CA ARG A 2 60.17 35.64 -6.19
C ARG A 2 58.95 36.07 -5.38
N ILE A 3 57.77 35.54 -5.72
CA ILE A 3 56.53 35.81 -5.00
C ILE A 3 56.52 34.91 -3.76
N ASN A 4 56.44 35.55 -2.60
CA ASN A 4 56.48 34.92 -1.28
C ASN A 4 55.08 34.37 -0.94
N ILE A 5 54.94 33.04 -0.93
CA ILE A 5 53.65 32.32 -0.81
C ILE A 5 53.23 32.12 0.66
N ALA A 6 53.99 32.64 1.61
CA ALA A 6 53.78 32.47 3.05
C ALA A 6 52.45 33.02 3.62
N PRO A 7 51.80 34.09 3.10
CA PRO A 7 50.58 34.60 3.73
C PRO A 7 49.31 33.84 3.32
N VAL A 8 49.34 33.04 2.25
CA VAL A 8 48.15 32.28 1.77
C VAL A 8 47.96 30.99 2.57
N THR A 9 49.04 30.39 3.08
CA THR A 9 48.98 29.16 3.87
C THR A 9 48.44 29.39 5.29
N ALA A 10 48.65 30.58 5.88
CA ALA A 10 48.15 30.91 7.22
C ALA A 10 46.63 31.19 7.27
N VAL A 11 46.05 31.70 6.18
CA VAL A 11 44.59 31.94 6.08
C VAL A 11 43.83 30.63 5.82
N LEU A 12 44.41 29.70 5.07
CA LEU A 12 43.81 28.37 4.85
C LEU A 12 43.89 27.47 6.10
N LEU A 13 44.94 27.61 6.93
CA LEU A 13 45.03 26.86 8.19
C LEU A 13 44.07 27.38 9.28
N SER A 14 43.72 28.67 9.26
CA SER A 14 42.75 29.24 10.20
C SER A 14 41.29 28.95 9.82
N LEU A 15 40.98 28.78 8.52
CA LEU A 15 39.67 28.30 8.05
C LEU A 15 39.47 26.78 8.27
N ALA A 16 40.54 25.99 8.30
CA ALA A 16 40.47 24.55 8.60
C ALA A 16 40.24 24.24 10.10
N MET A 17 40.56 25.16 11.01
CA MET A 17 40.36 24.99 12.46
C MET A 17 38.98 25.47 12.95
N ALA A 18 38.16 26.10 12.10
CA ALA A 18 36.82 26.59 12.45
C ALA A 18 35.68 25.64 12.04
N ALA A 19 35.97 24.53 11.33
CA ALA A 19 34.97 23.59 10.82
C ALA A 19 34.83 22.30 11.65
N GLY A 20 35.28 22.32 12.91
CA GLY A 20 35.30 21.18 13.81
C GLY A 20 34.47 21.38 15.08
N THR A 21 33.27 21.94 14.98
CA THR A 21 32.25 21.65 16.01
C THR A 21 31.44 20.49 15.47
N GLY A 22 31.82 19.27 15.87
CA GLY A 22 30.94 18.13 15.72
C GLY A 22 29.63 18.49 16.39
N ARG A 23 28.57 18.70 15.60
CA ARG A 23 27.22 18.71 16.15
C ARG A 23 26.99 17.28 16.63
N THR A 24 27.19 17.05 17.91
CA THR A 24 26.71 15.84 18.58
C THR A 24 25.20 15.78 18.31
N GLN A 25 24.80 14.88 17.40
CA GLN A 25 23.40 14.72 17.05
C GLN A 25 22.73 13.96 18.20
N GLU A 26 21.75 14.59 18.83
CA GLU A 26 20.92 13.96 19.85
C GLU A 26 20.00 12.95 19.16
N ILE A 27 20.13 11.67 19.55
CA ILE A 27 19.31 10.59 19.01
C ILE A 27 18.16 10.37 19.98
N GLN A 28 16.92 10.55 19.54
CA GLN A 28 15.75 10.21 20.36
C GLN A 28 15.74 8.71 20.65
N VAL A 29 15.50 8.34 21.91
CA VAL A 29 15.47 6.96 22.40
C VAL A 29 14.20 6.72 23.21
N SER A 30 13.86 5.45 23.47
CA SER A 30 12.64 5.07 24.17
C SER A 30 12.64 5.44 25.66
N LEU A 31 11.46 5.73 26.20
CA LEU A 31 11.14 6.00 27.60
C LEU A 31 10.76 4.73 28.38
N ASP A 32 10.55 3.60 27.71
CA ASP A 32 10.21 2.28 28.28
C ASP A 32 11.31 1.23 28.03
N GLU A 33 11.24 0.10 28.73
CA GLU A 33 12.16 -1.04 28.57
C GLU A 33 11.90 -1.81 27.27
N ALA A 34 10.66 -1.84 26.78
CA ALA A 34 10.28 -2.54 25.55
C ALA A 34 10.70 -1.80 24.27
N GLY A 35 11.17 -0.55 24.37
CA GLY A 35 11.65 0.21 23.22
C GLY A 35 10.53 0.84 22.37
N THR A 36 9.29 0.83 22.86
CA THR A 36 8.10 1.19 22.08
C THR A 36 7.67 2.64 22.27
N LEU A 37 7.94 3.22 23.43
CA LEU A 37 7.44 4.53 23.82
C LEU A 37 8.48 5.61 23.58
N SER A 38 8.35 6.38 22.49
CA SER A 38 9.29 7.46 22.16
C SER A 38 8.94 8.81 22.81
N ARG A 39 7.69 8.97 23.27
CA ARG A 39 7.16 10.20 23.87
C ARG A 39 6.09 9.89 24.90
N ILE A 40 6.07 10.64 26.00
CA ILE A 40 4.94 10.70 26.95
C ILE A 40 4.22 12.03 26.71
N ASP A 41 2.95 12.01 26.36
CA ASP A 41 2.10 13.21 26.23
C ASP A 41 1.23 13.42 27.47
N ALA A 42 0.48 14.53 27.52
CA ALA A 42 -0.34 14.90 28.68
C ALA A 42 -1.51 13.94 28.97
N GLU A 43 -1.93 13.12 28.01
CA GLU A 43 -2.91 12.08 28.28
C GLU A 43 -2.24 10.91 28.99
N LEU A 44 -1.13 10.43 28.44
CA LEU A 44 -0.38 9.33 29.00
C LEU A 44 0.24 9.66 30.35
N GLU A 45 0.76 10.88 30.52
CA GLU A 45 1.30 11.35 31.80
C GLU A 45 0.26 11.23 32.91
N ARG A 46 -0.96 11.72 32.66
CA ARG A 46 -2.07 11.69 33.62
C ARG A 46 -2.53 10.27 33.94
N ASP A 47 -2.56 9.39 32.94
CA ASP A 47 -2.92 7.98 33.14
C ASP A 47 -1.87 7.23 33.97
N LEU A 48 -0.59 7.53 33.74
CA LEU A 48 0.52 6.91 34.45
C LEU A 48 0.85 7.60 35.78
N GLY A 49 0.45 8.86 35.96
CA GLY A 49 0.85 9.72 37.08
C GLY A 49 2.36 9.97 37.13
N LEU A 50 3.00 10.19 35.99
CA LEU A 50 4.45 10.47 35.89
C LEU A 50 4.71 11.99 35.95
N PHE A 51 5.85 12.41 36.47
CA PHE A 51 6.22 13.85 36.48
C PHE A 51 5.19 14.82 37.13
N PRO A 52 4.53 14.47 38.26
CA PRO A 52 3.51 15.32 38.89
C PRO A 52 4.02 16.70 39.33
N GLU A 53 5.34 16.88 39.42
CA GLU A 53 6.00 18.14 39.76
C GLU A 53 5.93 19.21 38.65
N TYR A 54 5.56 18.85 37.42
CA TYR A 54 5.44 19.79 36.30
C TYR A 54 3.98 20.17 36.03
N GLU A 55 3.55 21.30 36.61
CA GLU A 55 2.22 21.85 36.34
C GLU A 55 2.00 22.10 34.84
N ASN A 56 0.83 21.68 34.34
CA ASN A 56 0.44 21.75 32.93
C ASN A 56 1.45 21.04 32.01
N PHE A 57 1.82 19.81 32.38
CA PHE A 57 2.62 18.93 31.53
C PHE A 57 2.05 18.84 30.11
N ARG A 58 2.94 18.82 29.11
CA ARG A 58 2.58 18.66 27.70
C ARG A 58 3.19 17.40 27.13
N GLU A 59 4.51 17.34 27.08
CA GLU A 59 5.25 16.27 26.42
C GLU A 59 6.59 16.05 27.10
N ALA A 60 7.05 14.79 27.12
CA ALA A 60 8.40 14.40 27.51
C ALA A 60 9.06 13.51 26.46
N TRP A 61 10.36 13.73 26.23
CA TRP A 61 11.19 12.99 25.29
C TRP A 61 12.52 12.64 25.92
N LEU A 62 13.06 11.47 25.58
CA LEU A 62 14.40 11.06 25.98
C LEU A 62 15.34 11.07 24.78
N PHE A 63 16.50 11.71 24.95
CA PHE A 63 17.54 11.76 23.93
C PHE A 63 18.83 11.18 24.48
N ARG A 64 19.58 10.46 23.62
CA ARG A 64 20.95 10.06 23.87
C ARG A 64 21.88 11.08 23.23
N VAL A 65 22.74 11.69 24.05
CA VAL A 65 23.71 12.70 23.61
C VAL A 65 25.06 12.05 23.30
N ALA A 66 25.50 11.12 24.14
CA ALA A 66 26.71 10.32 23.93
C ALA A 66 26.52 8.92 24.54
N GLU A 67 27.52 8.05 24.42
CA GLU A 67 27.47 6.74 25.09
C GLU A 67 27.37 6.93 26.61
N GLY A 68 26.25 6.49 27.18
CA GLY A 68 25.98 6.59 28.62
C GLY A 68 25.45 7.94 29.10
N GLU A 69 25.32 8.93 28.22
CA GLU A 69 24.81 10.26 28.54
C GLU A 69 23.47 10.52 27.83
N PHE A 70 22.46 10.86 28.62
CA PHE A 70 21.10 11.08 28.15
C PHE A 70 20.56 12.41 28.65
N VAL A 71 19.53 12.91 27.97
CA VAL A 71 18.79 14.10 28.37
C VAL A 71 17.29 13.80 28.26
N LEU A 72 16.58 13.94 29.36
CA LEU A 72 15.12 13.97 29.40
C LEU A 72 14.66 15.42 29.21
N GLU A 73 13.93 15.67 28.14
CA GLU A 73 13.32 16.96 27.86
C GLU A 73 11.85 16.94 28.24
N ILE A 74 11.41 17.87 29.09
CA ILE A 74 10.02 18.01 29.52
C ILE A 74 9.51 19.38 29.10
N LEU A 75 8.40 19.41 28.38
CA LEU A 75 7.68 20.61 28.01
C LEU A 75 6.44 20.76 28.88
N HIS A 76 6.27 21.90 29.53
CA HIS A 76 5.13 22.17 30.40
C HIS A 76 4.75 23.66 30.41
N GLY A 77 3.51 23.98 30.80
CA GLY A 77 2.99 25.34 30.90
C GLY A 77 1.72 25.59 30.06
N HIS A 78 1.27 26.85 30.09
CA HIS A 78 0.04 27.30 29.42
C HIS A 78 0.32 27.79 28.00
N GLU A 79 -0.71 27.84 27.14
CA GLU A 79 -0.60 28.45 25.81
C GLU A 79 -0.14 29.90 25.93
N GLY A 80 1.03 30.22 25.33
CA GLY A 80 1.69 31.53 25.41
C GLY A 80 2.87 31.62 26.39
N ALA A 81 3.08 30.63 27.27
CA ALA A 81 4.20 30.58 28.22
C ALA A 81 4.71 29.15 28.45
N LEU A 82 5.12 28.49 27.37
CA LEU A 82 5.73 27.16 27.44
C LEU A 82 7.15 27.23 28.02
N ARG A 83 7.45 26.30 28.93
CA ARG A 83 8.77 26.11 29.51
C ARG A 83 9.29 24.73 29.14
N LYS A 84 10.55 24.69 28.73
CA LYS A 84 11.26 23.46 28.42
C LYS A 84 12.33 23.22 29.47
N VAL A 85 12.25 22.08 30.14
CA VAL A 85 13.23 21.62 31.13
C VAL A 85 14.06 20.52 30.48
N ARG A 86 15.39 20.60 30.65
CA ARG A 86 16.34 19.58 30.18
C ARG A 86 17.03 19.00 31.40
N LEU A 87 16.79 17.72 31.65
CA LEU A 87 17.37 16.98 32.76
C LEU A 87 18.44 16.03 32.22
N PRO A 88 19.74 16.28 32.47
CA PRO A 88 20.77 15.31 32.13
C PRO A 88 20.61 14.07 33.02
N LEU A 89 20.66 12.89 32.41
CA LEU A 89 20.52 11.60 33.07
C LEU A 89 21.69 10.68 32.69
N SER A 90 22.14 9.90 33.65
CA SER A 90 23.09 8.79 33.47
C SER A 90 22.39 7.55 32.93
N ALA A 91 23.18 6.59 32.45
CA ALA A 91 22.67 5.30 31.99
C ALA A 91 21.96 4.46 33.08
N GLU A 92 22.25 4.69 34.37
CA GLU A 92 21.52 4.04 35.47
C GLU A 92 20.17 4.71 35.70
N GLU A 93 20.13 6.04 35.76
CA GLU A 93 18.89 6.81 35.92
C GLU A 93 17.92 6.57 34.76
N VAL A 94 18.42 6.43 33.53
CA VAL A 94 17.58 6.03 32.38
C VAL A 94 17.04 4.62 32.51
N ARG A 95 17.82 3.67 33.05
CA ARG A 95 17.32 2.31 33.30
C ARG A 95 16.23 2.29 34.36
N GLU A 96 16.40 3.07 35.43
CA GLU A 96 15.40 3.20 36.49
C GLU A 96 14.12 3.88 35.98
N LEU A 97 14.26 4.99 35.24
CA LEU A 97 13.14 5.67 34.59
C LEU A 97 12.37 4.72 33.67
N ARG A 98 13.07 3.98 32.80
CA ARG A 98 12.44 3.01 31.89
C ARG A 98 11.69 1.93 32.64
N ARG A 99 12.25 1.42 33.73
CA ARG A 99 11.59 0.41 34.57
C ARG A 99 10.34 0.97 35.24
N GLU A 100 10.41 2.19 35.78
CA GLU A 100 9.26 2.86 36.40
C GLU A 100 8.14 3.10 35.38
N VAL A 101 8.49 3.67 34.22
CA VAL A 101 7.56 3.90 33.11
C VAL A 101 6.90 2.58 32.69
N THR A 102 7.70 1.52 32.48
CA THR A 102 7.18 0.20 32.08
C THR A 102 6.25 -0.39 33.14
N ALA A 103 6.63 -0.36 34.42
CA ALA A 103 5.79 -0.87 35.50
C ALA A 103 4.45 -0.12 35.61
N ARG A 104 4.45 1.21 35.47
CA ARG A 104 3.21 1.99 35.49
C ARG A 104 2.35 1.76 34.26
N ILE A 105 2.96 1.55 33.11
CA ILE A 105 2.24 1.17 31.89
C ILE A 105 1.56 -0.18 32.08
N GLU A 106 2.28 -1.19 32.57
CA GLU A 106 1.70 -2.52 32.82
C GLU A 106 0.54 -2.48 33.82
N GLU A 107 0.65 -1.65 34.86
CA GLU A 107 -0.37 -1.51 35.89
C GLU A 107 -1.59 -0.70 35.43
N ARG A 108 -1.39 0.43 34.76
CA ARG A 108 -2.43 1.45 34.54
C ARG A 108 -2.85 1.63 33.09
N ALA A 109 -1.96 1.36 32.14
CA ALA A 109 -2.20 1.59 30.73
C ALA A 109 -1.58 0.50 29.84
N PRO A 110 -1.86 -0.80 30.06
CA PRO A 110 -1.19 -1.90 29.34
C PRO A 110 -1.40 -1.84 27.82
N GLY A 111 -2.41 -1.09 27.37
CA GLY A 111 -2.68 -0.80 25.97
C GLY A 111 -1.59 -0.04 25.22
N VAL A 112 -0.69 0.65 25.94
CA VAL A 112 0.39 1.51 25.40
C VAL A 112 1.56 0.69 24.86
N LEU A 113 1.76 -0.54 25.35
CA LEU A 113 2.83 -1.45 24.89
C LEU A 113 2.53 -2.09 23.53
N PHE A 114 1.29 -2.01 23.05
CA PHE A 114 0.90 -2.62 21.80
C PHE A 114 0.96 -1.60 20.66
N ASP A 115 1.57 -1.97 19.53
CA ASP A 115 1.42 -1.21 18.29
C ASP A 115 -0.08 -1.12 17.93
N ARG A 116 -0.59 0.11 17.77
CA ARG A 116 -1.98 0.41 17.41
C ARG A 116 -2.10 1.24 16.14
N THR A 117 -1.03 1.38 15.36
CA THR A 117 -0.97 2.15 14.12
C THR A 117 -2.08 1.79 13.13
N GLY A 118 -2.47 0.51 13.07
CA GLY A 118 -3.53 0.02 12.20
C GLY A 118 -4.94 0.05 12.79
N ARG A 119 -5.10 0.32 14.10
CA ARG A 119 -6.39 0.10 14.79
C ARG A 119 -7.51 0.95 14.19
N THR A 120 -7.26 2.24 13.98
CA THR A 120 -8.24 3.15 13.37
C THR A 120 -8.62 2.69 11.96
N LYS A 121 -7.64 2.29 11.14
CA LYS A 121 -7.90 1.74 9.80
C LYS A 121 -8.83 0.53 9.90
N LEU A 122 -8.48 -0.46 10.73
CA LEU A 122 -9.26 -1.68 10.89
C LEU A 122 -10.71 -1.38 11.31
N LEU A 123 -10.93 -0.48 12.27
CA LEU A 123 -12.28 -0.12 12.71
C LEU A 123 -13.10 0.56 11.61
N ILE A 124 -12.50 1.52 10.89
CA ILE A 124 -13.18 2.19 9.77
C ILE A 124 -13.54 1.15 8.70
N THR A 125 -12.61 0.29 8.33
CA THR A 125 -12.79 -0.60 7.18
C THR A 125 -13.74 -1.76 7.50
N THR A 126 -13.69 -2.32 8.71
CA THR A 126 -14.67 -3.34 9.15
C THR A 126 -16.08 -2.76 9.30
N THR A 127 -16.21 -1.50 9.71
CA THR A 127 -17.49 -0.78 9.71
C THR A 127 -18.02 -0.61 8.29
N LEU A 128 -17.19 -0.12 7.37
CA LEU A 128 -17.58 0.07 5.96
C LEU A 128 -17.89 -1.25 5.26
N LEU A 129 -17.13 -2.31 5.52
CA LEU A 129 -17.39 -3.65 4.99
C LEU A 129 -18.71 -4.22 5.52
N SER A 130 -18.97 -4.03 6.82
CA SER A 130 -20.22 -4.50 7.42
C SER A 130 -21.42 -3.71 6.90
N LEU A 131 -21.28 -2.41 6.68
CA LEU A 131 -22.32 -1.58 6.08
C LEU A 131 -22.55 -1.93 4.60
N GLY A 132 -21.47 -2.11 3.83
CA GLY A 132 -21.49 -2.28 2.39
C GLY A 132 -21.77 -3.71 1.91
N TYR A 133 -21.45 -4.72 2.73
CA TYR A 133 -21.63 -6.13 2.38
C TYR A 133 -22.43 -6.91 3.42
N TYR A 134 -21.89 -7.11 4.64
CA TYR A 134 -22.52 -8.01 5.61
C TYR A 134 -23.94 -7.59 6.02
N GLY A 135 -24.22 -6.30 6.07
CA GLY A 135 -25.51 -5.73 6.47
C GLY A 135 -26.65 -6.21 5.58
N TRP A 136 -26.47 -6.23 4.26
CA TRP A 136 -27.51 -6.73 3.34
C TRP A 136 -27.35 -8.23 3.05
N ALA A 137 -26.13 -8.76 3.11
CA ALA A 137 -25.87 -10.19 2.88
C ALA A 137 -26.53 -11.06 3.95
N LEU A 138 -26.44 -10.69 5.22
CA LEU A 138 -26.94 -11.51 6.33
C LEU A 138 -28.48 -11.71 6.28
N PRO A 139 -29.33 -10.67 6.07
CA PRO A 139 -30.75 -10.86 5.81
C PRO A 139 -31.07 -11.78 4.63
N VAL A 140 -30.33 -11.67 3.53
CA VAL A 140 -30.52 -12.51 2.33
C VAL A 140 -30.18 -13.97 2.65
N VAL A 141 -29.05 -14.20 3.34
CA VAL A 141 -28.59 -15.54 3.72
C VAL A 141 -29.51 -16.21 4.75
N PHE A 142 -30.23 -15.45 5.58
CA PHE A 142 -31.22 -16.02 6.50
C PHE A 142 -32.67 -15.95 5.99
N ASP A 143 -32.89 -15.41 4.80
CA ASP A 143 -34.23 -15.19 4.22
C ASP A 143 -35.16 -14.37 5.15
N VAL A 144 -34.62 -13.28 5.70
CA VAL A 144 -35.33 -12.40 6.64
C VAL A 144 -35.72 -11.09 5.97
N GLY A 145 -37.01 -10.92 5.70
CA GLY A 145 -37.57 -9.71 5.11
C GLY A 145 -38.12 -8.69 6.12
N GLY A 146 -38.62 -7.57 5.60
CA GLY A 146 -39.38 -6.56 6.34
C GLY A 146 -38.59 -5.95 7.52
N LYS A 147 -39.27 -5.77 8.66
CA LYS A 147 -38.66 -5.19 9.87
C LYS A 147 -37.51 -6.04 10.42
N GLY A 148 -37.60 -7.36 10.29
CA GLY A 148 -36.54 -8.28 10.71
C GLY A 148 -35.27 -8.11 9.89
N GLY A 149 -35.42 -8.01 8.57
CA GLY A 149 -34.29 -7.78 7.66
C GLY A 149 -33.62 -6.43 7.91
N ALA A 150 -34.41 -5.36 8.10
CA ALA A 150 -33.89 -4.04 8.45
C ALA A 150 -33.16 -4.04 9.81
N ALA A 151 -33.71 -4.74 10.81
CA ALA A 151 -33.05 -4.88 12.11
C ALA A 151 -31.71 -5.64 11.99
N LEU A 152 -31.67 -6.76 11.26
CA LEU A 152 -30.43 -7.50 10.98
C LEU A 152 -29.40 -6.61 10.27
N TYR A 153 -29.83 -5.83 9.27
CA TYR A 153 -28.95 -4.91 8.55
C TYR A 153 -28.25 -3.94 9.49
N PHE A 154 -29.02 -3.22 10.33
CA PHE A 154 -28.45 -2.22 11.24
C PHE A 154 -27.60 -2.86 12.34
N MET A 155 -28.03 -4.00 12.89
CA MET A 155 -27.27 -4.73 13.91
C MET A 155 -25.93 -5.23 13.37
N THR A 156 -25.93 -5.87 12.21
CA THR A 156 -24.70 -6.36 11.57
C THR A 156 -23.76 -5.22 11.18
N SER A 157 -24.31 -4.14 10.61
CA SER A 157 -23.54 -2.94 10.28
C SER A 157 -22.86 -2.33 11.50
N GLY A 158 -23.57 -2.22 12.63
CA GLY A 158 -23.03 -1.73 13.90
C GLY A 158 -22.03 -2.70 14.55
N ALA A 159 -22.29 -4.00 14.47
CA ALA A 159 -21.39 -5.04 14.97
C ALA A 159 -20.00 -4.96 14.29
N GLY A 160 -19.96 -4.53 13.03
CA GLY A 160 -18.74 -4.22 12.29
C GLY A 160 -17.79 -3.24 12.98
N PHE A 161 -18.30 -2.34 13.83
CA PHE A 161 -17.48 -1.46 14.66
C PHE A 161 -17.22 -2.05 16.05
N PHE A 162 -18.29 -2.44 16.74
CA PHE A 162 -18.21 -2.79 18.17
C PHE A 162 -17.45 -4.09 18.42
N VAL A 163 -17.59 -5.10 17.55
CA VAL A 163 -16.90 -6.38 17.72
C VAL A 163 -15.38 -6.23 17.51
N PRO A 164 -14.89 -5.65 16.39
CA PRO A 164 -13.45 -5.42 16.24
C PRO A 164 -12.88 -4.46 17.27
N ARG A 165 -13.63 -3.43 17.70
CA ARG A 165 -13.20 -2.52 18.77
C ARG A 165 -12.89 -3.28 20.05
N ALA A 166 -13.82 -4.12 20.51
CA ALA A 166 -13.68 -4.91 21.73
C ALA A 166 -12.57 -5.98 21.59
N ALA A 167 -12.55 -6.70 20.46
CA ALA A 167 -11.56 -7.73 20.20
C ALA A 167 -10.11 -7.20 20.12
N THR A 168 -9.94 -5.92 19.77
CA THR A 168 -8.63 -5.27 19.61
C THR A 168 -8.17 -4.45 20.83
N GLU A 169 -8.86 -4.54 21.96
CA GLU A 169 -8.49 -3.75 23.15
C GLU A 169 -7.16 -4.15 23.78
N ARG A 170 -6.75 -5.42 23.61
CA ARG A 170 -5.61 -6.01 24.34
C ARG A 170 -4.66 -6.79 23.43
N ILE A 171 -4.67 -6.49 22.13
CA ILE A 171 -3.78 -7.11 21.15
C ILE A 171 -3.14 -6.04 20.27
N PRO A 172 -1.93 -6.29 19.74
CA PRO A 172 -1.33 -5.41 18.74
C PRO A 172 -2.15 -5.41 17.44
N VAL A 173 -2.34 -4.21 16.92
CA VAL A 173 -2.98 -3.94 15.62
C VAL A 173 -2.05 -3.02 14.83
N THR A 174 -1.07 -3.65 14.17
CA THR A 174 -0.14 -2.98 13.26
C THR A 174 -0.86 -2.52 12.00
N ASP A 175 -0.33 -1.50 11.32
CA ASP A 175 -0.88 -1.04 10.03
C ASP A 175 -0.87 -2.15 8.97
N ALA A 176 0.15 -3.01 8.98
CA ALA A 176 0.26 -4.18 8.11
C ALA A 176 -0.86 -5.19 8.36
N ALA A 177 -1.14 -5.52 9.63
CA ALA A 177 -2.23 -6.42 9.98
C ALA A 177 -3.60 -5.87 9.60
N ALA A 178 -3.84 -4.58 9.81
CA ALA A 178 -5.07 -3.94 9.34
C ALA A 178 -5.20 -3.95 7.81
N THR A 179 -4.09 -3.79 7.08
CA THR A 179 -4.06 -3.84 5.60
C THR A 179 -4.38 -5.24 5.07
N LEU A 180 -3.69 -6.26 5.56
CA LEU A 180 -3.92 -7.64 5.13
C LEU A 180 -5.29 -8.17 5.59
N ALA A 181 -5.78 -7.72 6.75
CA ALA A 181 -7.14 -8.01 7.18
C ALA A 181 -8.17 -7.42 6.22
N LEU A 182 -7.98 -6.17 5.78
CA LEU A 182 -8.86 -5.55 4.80
C LEU A 182 -8.81 -6.25 3.45
N TYR A 183 -7.61 -6.56 2.96
CA TYR A 183 -7.43 -7.31 1.72
C TYR A 183 -8.14 -8.65 1.80
N GLY A 184 -7.82 -9.47 2.80
CA GLY A 184 -8.44 -10.78 3.00
C GLY A 184 -9.95 -10.69 3.18
N ALA A 185 -10.46 -9.69 3.90
CA ALA A 185 -11.90 -9.54 4.05
C ALA A 185 -12.58 -9.16 2.73
N THR A 186 -12.07 -8.16 2.00
CA THR A 186 -12.71 -7.75 0.74
C THR A 186 -12.56 -8.79 -0.36
N ARG A 187 -11.39 -9.44 -0.48
CA ARG A 187 -11.14 -10.45 -1.52
C ARG A 187 -11.69 -11.82 -1.15
N GLY A 188 -11.78 -12.12 0.14
CA GLY A 188 -12.49 -13.30 0.64
C GLY A 188 -13.94 -13.34 0.19
N ILE A 189 -14.59 -12.20 -0.08
CA ILE A 189 -15.93 -12.20 -0.73
C ILE A 189 -15.85 -12.85 -2.11
N ALA A 190 -14.95 -12.36 -2.95
CA ALA A 190 -14.76 -12.87 -4.31
C ALA A 190 -14.25 -14.32 -4.29
N HIS A 191 -13.29 -14.64 -3.41
CA HIS A 191 -12.76 -15.99 -3.26
C HIS A 191 -13.82 -16.96 -2.75
N GLY A 192 -14.67 -16.56 -1.81
CA GLY A 192 -15.79 -17.37 -1.34
C GLY A 192 -16.78 -17.67 -2.46
N ILE A 193 -17.18 -16.66 -3.24
CA ILE A 193 -18.02 -16.86 -4.42
C ILE A 193 -17.35 -17.82 -5.41
N CYS A 194 -16.06 -17.64 -5.71
CA CYS A 194 -15.34 -18.55 -6.60
C CYS A 194 -15.26 -19.97 -6.02
N LEU A 195 -15.03 -20.11 -4.71
CA LEU A 195 -14.95 -21.39 -4.03
C LEU A 195 -16.28 -22.15 -4.13
N ASP A 196 -17.39 -21.42 -4.07
CA ASP A 196 -18.72 -21.95 -4.25
C ASP A 196 -18.93 -22.53 -5.67
N TYR A 197 -18.54 -21.78 -6.70
CA TYR A 197 -18.50 -22.28 -8.09
C TYR A 197 -17.53 -23.44 -8.27
N VAL A 198 -16.39 -23.48 -7.56
CA VAL A 198 -15.46 -24.62 -7.61
C VAL A 198 -16.11 -25.89 -7.06
N PHE A 199 -16.89 -25.79 -5.99
CA PHE A 199 -17.54 -26.95 -5.40
C PHE A 199 -18.78 -27.38 -6.18
N ARG A 200 -19.62 -26.44 -6.60
CA ARG A 200 -20.98 -26.71 -7.10
C ARG A 200 -21.19 -26.42 -8.58
N GLY A 201 -20.25 -25.78 -9.28
CA GLY A 201 -20.39 -25.50 -10.71
C GLY A 201 -21.59 -24.58 -11.00
N GLU A 202 -22.44 -24.96 -11.96
CA GLU A 202 -23.64 -24.19 -12.34
C GLU A 202 -24.80 -24.31 -11.32
N ASP A 203 -24.74 -25.24 -10.37
CA ASP A 203 -25.75 -25.39 -9.31
C ASP A 203 -25.69 -24.27 -8.24
N VAL A 204 -24.86 -23.24 -8.46
CA VAL A 204 -24.69 -22.13 -7.53
C VAL A 204 -25.95 -21.28 -7.44
N GLY A 205 -26.65 -21.39 -6.30
CA GLY A 205 -27.70 -20.45 -5.92
C GLY A 205 -27.12 -19.11 -5.45
N GLY A 206 -27.76 -18.00 -5.81
CA GLY A 206 -27.30 -16.66 -5.43
C GLY A 206 -27.17 -16.44 -3.92
N ARG A 207 -28.06 -17.04 -3.12
CA ARG A 207 -27.98 -17.01 -1.65
C ARG A 207 -26.74 -17.70 -1.11
N ASP A 208 -26.37 -18.82 -1.70
CA ASP A 208 -25.24 -19.62 -1.27
C ASP A 208 -23.92 -18.93 -1.64
N ALA A 209 -23.83 -18.33 -2.83
CA ALA A 209 -22.65 -17.54 -3.22
C ALA A 209 -22.40 -16.38 -2.26
N ILE A 210 -23.47 -15.70 -1.82
CA ILE A 210 -23.40 -14.65 -0.79
C ILE A 210 -22.94 -15.24 0.56
N ALA A 211 -23.45 -16.41 0.94
CA ALA A 211 -23.05 -17.07 2.19
C ALA A 211 -21.56 -17.47 2.18
N PHE A 212 -21.09 -18.09 1.10
CA PHE A 212 -19.69 -18.43 0.91
C PHE A 212 -18.80 -17.19 0.89
N GLY A 213 -19.19 -16.13 0.17
CA GLY A 213 -18.49 -14.85 0.16
C GLY A 213 -18.35 -14.26 1.56
N MET A 214 -19.42 -14.27 2.37
CA MET A 214 -19.38 -13.79 3.75
C MET A 214 -18.46 -14.62 4.65
N VAL A 215 -18.53 -15.95 4.58
CA VAL A 215 -17.69 -16.84 5.40
C VAL A 215 -16.21 -16.67 5.04
N ALA A 216 -15.88 -16.73 3.75
CA ALA A 216 -14.50 -16.57 3.30
C ALA A 216 -13.96 -15.16 3.59
N SER A 217 -14.78 -14.11 3.46
CA SER A 217 -14.44 -12.74 3.88
C SER A 217 -14.00 -12.68 5.36
N VAL A 218 -14.78 -13.25 6.28
CA VAL A 218 -14.40 -13.25 7.70
C VAL A 218 -13.13 -14.08 7.94
N VAL A 219 -13.05 -15.28 7.36
CA VAL A 219 -11.92 -16.20 7.54
C VAL A 219 -10.62 -15.59 7.00
N GLU A 220 -10.63 -15.09 5.78
CA GLU A 220 -9.45 -14.51 5.15
C GLU A 220 -9.05 -13.18 5.79
N GLY A 221 -10.00 -12.38 6.26
CA GLY A 221 -9.69 -11.17 7.04
C GLY A 221 -8.96 -11.47 8.34
N VAL A 222 -9.43 -12.47 9.09
CA VAL A 222 -8.76 -12.93 10.33
C VAL A 222 -7.41 -13.59 10.02
N ALA A 223 -7.33 -14.41 8.97
CA ALA A 223 -6.09 -15.03 8.54
C ALA A 223 -5.04 -13.99 8.12
N GLY A 224 -5.44 -13.00 7.32
CA GLY A 224 -4.58 -11.89 6.90
C GLY A 224 -4.06 -11.09 8.08
N PHE A 225 -4.94 -10.74 9.04
CA PHE A 225 -4.54 -10.10 10.30
C PHE A 225 -3.48 -10.91 11.05
N SER A 226 -3.74 -12.21 11.22
CA SER A 226 -2.89 -13.11 12.00
C SER A 226 -1.53 -13.32 11.33
N VAL A 227 -1.50 -13.58 10.03
CA VAL A 227 -0.27 -13.80 9.25
C VAL A 227 0.61 -12.57 9.23
N ALA A 228 0.02 -11.37 9.08
CA ALA A 228 0.79 -10.12 9.09
C ALA A 228 1.52 -9.89 10.43
N ASN A 229 0.84 -10.17 11.55
CA ASN A 229 1.43 -10.04 12.88
C ASN A 229 2.45 -11.16 13.17
N GLN A 230 2.17 -12.40 12.76
CA GLN A 230 3.10 -13.53 12.98
C GLN A 230 4.41 -13.38 12.20
N LEU A 231 4.37 -12.68 11.07
CA LEU A 231 5.53 -12.46 10.19
C LEU A 231 6.12 -11.06 10.34
N ASP A 232 5.70 -10.30 11.36
CA ASP A 232 6.16 -8.92 11.62
C ASP A 232 6.22 -8.05 10.35
N MET A 233 5.17 -8.13 9.53
CA MET A 233 5.17 -7.50 8.22
C MET A 233 5.21 -5.97 8.34
N THR A 234 5.95 -5.35 7.42
CA THR A 234 5.88 -3.89 7.24
C THR A 234 4.58 -3.50 6.52
N PRO A 235 4.11 -2.24 6.64
CA PRO A 235 2.97 -1.75 5.89
C PRO A 235 3.12 -1.91 4.37
N GLY A 236 4.33 -1.69 3.84
CA GLY A 236 4.60 -1.86 2.41
C GLY A 236 4.59 -3.32 1.97
N THR A 237 5.12 -4.24 2.78
CA THR A 237 5.03 -5.69 2.52
C THR A 237 3.57 -6.13 2.40
N ALA A 238 2.73 -5.77 3.37
CA ALA A 238 1.31 -6.13 3.37
C ALA A 238 0.55 -5.52 2.18
N GLU A 239 0.86 -4.27 1.83
CA GLU A 239 0.22 -3.58 0.71
C GLU A 239 0.67 -4.17 -0.64
N VAL A 240 1.95 -4.48 -0.85
CA VAL A 240 2.45 -5.15 -2.07
C VAL A 240 1.85 -6.54 -2.25
N ILE A 241 1.76 -7.33 -1.17
CA ILE A 241 1.04 -8.62 -1.20
C ILE A 241 -0.39 -8.43 -1.67
N SER A 242 -1.08 -7.41 -1.15
CA SER A 242 -2.46 -7.09 -1.52
C SER A 242 -2.58 -6.67 -2.99
N VAL A 243 -1.66 -5.82 -3.47
CA VAL A 243 -1.61 -5.36 -4.88
C VAL A 243 -1.38 -6.52 -5.83
N MET A 244 -0.39 -7.37 -5.54
CA MET A 244 -0.08 -8.49 -6.40
C MET A 244 -1.13 -9.59 -6.31
N GLY A 245 -1.79 -9.76 -5.17
CA GLY A 245 -2.97 -10.60 -5.04
C GLY A 245 -4.13 -10.13 -5.91
N ASP A 246 -4.40 -8.81 -5.95
CA ASP A 246 -5.38 -8.21 -6.86
C ASP A 246 -5.01 -8.41 -8.33
N ALA A 247 -3.74 -8.17 -8.68
CA ALA A 247 -3.23 -8.41 -10.02
C ALA A 247 -3.37 -9.89 -10.41
N GLY A 248 -3.04 -10.80 -9.50
CA GLY A 248 -3.16 -12.24 -9.68
C GLY A 248 -4.60 -12.69 -9.89
N LEU A 249 -5.55 -12.17 -9.10
CA LEU A 249 -6.98 -12.41 -9.30
C LEU A 249 -7.41 -11.93 -10.70
N GLY A 250 -6.98 -10.73 -11.10
CA GLY A 250 -7.19 -10.18 -12.44
C GLY A 250 -6.62 -11.08 -13.54
N PHE A 251 -5.36 -11.50 -13.45
CA PHE A 251 -4.73 -12.43 -14.38
C PHE A 251 -5.48 -13.77 -14.45
N GLY A 252 -5.96 -14.28 -13.31
CA GLY A 252 -6.75 -15.50 -13.24
C GLY A 252 -8.06 -15.39 -14.03
N LEU A 253 -8.78 -14.27 -13.87
CA LEU A 253 -10.01 -13.99 -14.61
C LEU A 253 -9.75 -13.77 -16.11
N LEU A 254 -8.73 -12.98 -16.45
CA LEU A 254 -8.36 -12.75 -17.85
C LEU A 254 -7.89 -14.04 -18.54
N THR A 255 -7.20 -14.91 -17.82
CA THR A 255 -6.80 -16.24 -18.34
C THR A 255 -8.01 -17.13 -18.57
N ALA A 256 -8.99 -17.11 -17.65
CA ALA A 256 -10.23 -17.85 -17.81
C ALA A 256 -10.98 -17.42 -19.08
N ASP A 257 -11.04 -16.12 -19.35
CA ASP A 257 -11.67 -15.57 -20.55
C ASP A 257 -10.96 -15.98 -21.85
N VAL A 258 -9.64 -15.80 -21.94
CA VAL A 258 -8.86 -16.24 -23.11
C VAL A 258 -9.04 -17.75 -23.34
N ALA A 259 -9.04 -18.55 -22.27
CA ALA A 259 -9.24 -19.98 -22.31
C ALA A 259 -10.69 -20.42 -22.64
N GLY A 260 -11.66 -19.50 -22.67
CA GLY A 260 -13.06 -19.80 -22.97
C GLY A 260 -13.82 -20.44 -21.81
N PHE A 261 -13.39 -20.20 -20.57
CA PHE A 261 -14.06 -20.72 -19.36
C PHE A 261 -15.30 -19.92 -18.95
N PHE A 262 -15.59 -18.80 -19.63
CA PHE A 262 -16.86 -18.08 -19.49
C PHE A 262 -17.88 -18.44 -20.58
N ASP A 263 -17.47 -19.21 -21.59
CA ASP A 263 -18.39 -19.70 -22.62
C ASP A 263 -19.38 -20.73 -22.02
N ASP A 264 -20.48 -21.02 -22.70
CA ASP A 264 -21.51 -21.95 -22.21
C ASP A 264 -20.94 -23.36 -21.92
N GLY A 265 -21.28 -23.92 -20.76
CA GLY A 265 -21.00 -25.30 -20.38
C GLY A 265 -20.74 -25.50 -18.87
N GLU A 266 -21.33 -26.58 -18.32
CA GLU A 266 -21.38 -26.88 -16.88
C GLU A 266 -20.02 -26.89 -16.15
N GLU A 267 -18.96 -27.36 -16.82
CA GLU A 267 -17.62 -27.43 -16.23
C GLU A 267 -16.86 -26.09 -16.28
N LYS A 268 -17.29 -25.16 -17.13
CA LYS A 268 -16.53 -23.95 -17.44
C LYS A 268 -16.59 -22.91 -16.33
N SER A 269 -17.74 -22.71 -15.67
CA SER A 269 -17.83 -21.83 -14.49
C SER A 269 -16.91 -22.29 -13.36
N ARG A 270 -16.76 -23.61 -13.19
CA ARG A 270 -15.82 -24.21 -12.23
C ARG A 270 -14.37 -23.88 -12.58
N GLN A 271 -14.01 -23.99 -13.86
CA GLN A 271 -12.68 -23.69 -14.38
C GLN A 271 -12.35 -22.19 -14.28
N ALA A 272 -13.30 -21.31 -14.58
CA ALA A 272 -13.14 -19.87 -14.43
C ALA A 272 -12.88 -19.47 -12.98
N ALA A 273 -13.69 -20.00 -12.05
CA ALA A 273 -13.53 -19.75 -10.63
C ALA A 273 -12.22 -20.32 -10.07
N ALA A 274 -11.83 -21.53 -10.50
CA ALA A 274 -10.54 -22.12 -10.15
C ALA A 274 -9.35 -21.29 -10.67
N SER A 275 -9.44 -20.78 -11.90
CA SER A 275 -8.44 -19.90 -12.49
C SER A 275 -8.29 -18.59 -11.71
N ALA A 276 -9.42 -17.99 -11.29
CA ALA A 276 -9.43 -16.78 -10.46
C ALA A 276 -8.75 -17.01 -9.09
N LEU A 277 -9.10 -18.09 -8.40
CA LEU A 277 -8.50 -18.47 -7.12
C LEU A 277 -7.00 -18.78 -7.25
N PHE A 278 -6.63 -19.56 -8.27
CA PHE A 278 -5.24 -19.90 -8.54
C PHE A 278 -4.41 -18.65 -8.84
N GLY A 279 -4.94 -17.77 -9.70
CA GLY A 279 -4.32 -16.49 -10.02
C GLY A 279 -4.10 -15.63 -8.79
N SER A 280 -5.11 -15.50 -7.93
CA SER A 280 -4.99 -14.75 -6.67
C SER A 280 -3.91 -15.33 -5.75
N GLY A 281 -3.87 -16.65 -5.57
CA GLY A 281 -2.84 -17.32 -4.77
C GLY A 281 -1.42 -17.11 -5.33
N VAL A 282 -1.24 -17.23 -6.65
CA VAL A 282 0.03 -16.91 -7.33
C VAL A 282 0.40 -15.44 -7.13
N GLY A 283 -0.57 -14.53 -7.22
CA GLY A 283 -0.40 -13.11 -6.99
C GLY A 283 0.08 -12.78 -5.57
N VAL A 284 -0.55 -13.35 -4.55
CA VAL A 284 -0.13 -13.23 -3.14
C VAL A 284 1.30 -13.74 -2.96
N ALA A 285 1.63 -14.90 -3.54
CA ALA A 285 2.98 -15.46 -3.48
C ALA A 285 4.00 -14.54 -4.18
N ALA A 286 3.67 -14.01 -5.36
CA ALA A 286 4.51 -13.08 -6.10
C ALA A 286 4.75 -11.78 -5.31
N GLY A 287 3.72 -11.23 -4.65
CA GLY A 287 3.86 -10.07 -3.77
C GLY A 287 4.79 -10.33 -2.59
N GLY A 288 4.67 -11.51 -1.97
CA GLY A 288 5.58 -11.92 -0.89
C GLY A 288 7.04 -12.06 -1.37
N MET A 289 7.25 -12.61 -2.57
CA MET A 289 8.58 -12.68 -3.18
C MET A 289 9.12 -11.28 -3.49
N LEU A 290 8.31 -10.41 -4.10
CA LEU A 290 8.70 -9.05 -4.47
C LEU A 290 9.11 -8.24 -3.24
N SER A 291 8.34 -8.33 -2.16
CA SER A 291 8.65 -7.64 -0.89
C SER A 291 9.92 -8.11 -0.17
N ARG A 292 10.45 -9.29 -0.54
CA ARG A 292 11.72 -9.81 0.00
C ARG A 292 12.91 -9.38 -0.86
N MET A 293 12.68 -9.12 -2.15
CA MET A 293 13.73 -8.68 -3.07
C MET A 293 14.02 -7.19 -2.91
N GLU A 294 12.98 -6.40 -2.62
CA GLU A 294 13.08 -4.94 -2.56
C GLU A 294 12.22 -4.44 -1.38
N PRO A 295 12.71 -3.50 -0.55
CA PRO A 295 11.87 -2.85 0.44
C PRO A 295 10.82 -1.98 -0.27
N TYR A 296 9.61 -1.98 0.25
CA TYR A 296 8.54 -1.10 -0.23
C TYR A 296 8.03 -0.28 0.94
N THR A 297 7.79 1.00 0.70
CA THR A 297 6.86 1.76 1.51
C THR A 297 5.42 1.39 1.11
N ARG A 298 4.47 1.80 1.95
CA ARG A 298 3.06 1.67 1.61
C ARG A 298 2.66 2.48 0.38
N ASP A 299 3.26 3.66 0.22
CA ASP A 299 2.93 4.56 -0.86
C ASP A 299 3.56 4.13 -2.19
N ASP A 300 4.70 3.44 -2.15
CA ASP A 300 5.26 2.77 -3.34
C ASP A 300 4.26 1.76 -3.91
N ALA A 301 3.61 0.99 -3.02
CA ALA A 301 2.60 0.02 -3.42
C ALA A 301 1.35 0.67 -4.04
N TYR A 302 0.98 1.90 -3.64
CA TYR A 302 -0.09 2.65 -4.30
C TYR A 302 0.29 3.08 -5.72
N VAL A 303 1.54 3.53 -5.92
CA VAL A 303 2.05 3.84 -7.28
C VAL A 303 2.09 2.58 -8.14
N LEU A 304 2.55 1.45 -7.57
CA LEU A 304 2.56 0.15 -8.23
C LEU A 304 1.15 -0.27 -8.66
N ARG A 305 0.16 -0.17 -7.77
CA ARG A 305 -1.26 -0.48 -8.05
C ARG A 305 -1.80 0.38 -9.19
N ALA A 306 -1.60 1.69 -9.09
CA ALA A 306 -2.07 2.67 -10.07
C ALA A 306 -1.48 2.38 -11.46
N ALA A 307 -0.17 2.16 -11.54
CA ALA A 307 0.49 1.81 -12.80
C ALA A 307 -0.03 0.47 -13.38
N GLY A 308 -0.28 -0.52 -12.53
CA GLY A 308 -0.86 -1.80 -12.93
C GLY A 308 -2.28 -1.67 -13.50
N LEU A 309 -3.17 -0.96 -12.80
CA LEU A 309 -4.55 -0.73 -13.23
C LEU A 309 -4.61 0.09 -14.52
N LEU A 310 -3.85 1.20 -14.58
CA LEU A 310 -3.72 1.99 -15.79
C LEU A 310 -3.17 1.17 -16.96
N GLY A 311 -2.19 0.31 -16.69
CA GLY A 311 -1.63 -0.63 -17.64
C GLY A 311 -2.66 -1.61 -18.19
N ALA A 312 -3.55 -2.14 -17.36
CA ALA A 312 -4.64 -3.01 -17.82
C ALA A 312 -5.72 -2.26 -18.60
N TYR A 313 -5.96 -1.00 -18.25
CA TYR A 313 -7.06 -0.20 -18.77
C TYR A 313 -6.74 0.48 -20.10
N LEU A 314 -5.58 1.12 -20.22
CA LEU A 314 -5.19 1.90 -21.40
C LEU A 314 -5.22 1.10 -22.73
N PRO A 315 -4.77 -0.17 -22.78
CA PRO A 315 -4.84 -0.96 -24.00
C PRO A 315 -6.25 -1.23 -24.49
N LEU A 316 -7.26 -1.24 -23.60
CA LEU A 316 -8.66 -1.43 -24.01
C LEU A 316 -9.08 -0.35 -25.00
N ALA A 317 -8.74 0.91 -24.77
CA ALA A 317 -9.02 2.00 -25.70
C ALA A 317 -8.33 1.82 -27.06
N LEU A 318 -7.09 1.31 -27.07
CA LEU A 318 -6.34 1.07 -28.30
C LEU A 318 -6.94 -0.08 -29.12
N VAL A 319 -7.38 -1.13 -28.43
CA VAL A 319 -8.05 -2.28 -29.05
C VAL A 319 -9.41 -1.86 -29.59
N ASP A 320 -10.16 -1.05 -28.83
CA ASP A 320 -11.48 -0.54 -29.24
C ASP A 320 -11.42 0.30 -30.52
N ILE A 321 -10.38 1.13 -30.66
CA ILE A 321 -10.12 1.89 -31.90
C ILE A 321 -9.79 0.96 -33.08
N ALA A 322 -9.14 -0.18 -32.81
CA ALA A 322 -8.79 -1.15 -33.84
C ALA A 322 -9.96 -2.05 -34.25
N ASP A 323 -11.04 -2.06 -33.46
CA ASP A 323 -12.30 -2.78 -33.70
C ASP A 323 -12.09 -4.23 -34.16
N PRO A 324 -11.41 -5.08 -33.35
CA PRO A 324 -11.16 -6.46 -33.73
C PRO A 324 -12.47 -7.27 -33.70
N GLU A 325 -12.60 -8.23 -34.62
CA GLU A 325 -13.75 -9.15 -34.64
C GLU A 325 -13.83 -10.09 -33.42
N ASN A 326 -12.74 -10.23 -32.65
CA ASN A 326 -12.64 -11.15 -31.52
C ASN A 326 -12.40 -10.40 -30.20
N ASP A 327 -13.38 -10.50 -29.30
CA ASP A 327 -13.36 -9.84 -27.99
C ASP A 327 -12.19 -10.28 -27.10
N LYS A 328 -11.63 -11.47 -27.33
CA LYS A 328 -10.43 -11.95 -26.60
C LYS A 328 -9.20 -11.06 -26.84
N ALA A 329 -9.21 -10.24 -27.89
CA ALA A 329 -8.18 -9.23 -28.13
C ALA A 329 -8.12 -8.19 -27.00
N TYR A 330 -9.26 -7.77 -26.45
CA TYR A 330 -9.33 -6.84 -25.32
C TYR A 330 -8.72 -7.47 -24.08
N THR A 331 -9.10 -8.71 -23.77
CA THR A 331 -8.59 -9.47 -22.62
C THR A 331 -7.09 -9.69 -22.71
N ALA A 332 -6.58 -10.12 -23.88
CA ALA A 332 -5.15 -10.32 -24.09
C ALA A 332 -4.37 -9.00 -23.97
N ALA A 333 -4.91 -7.90 -24.50
CA ALA A 333 -4.29 -6.58 -24.40
C ALA A 333 -4.27 -6.07 -22.95
N SER A 334 -5.36 -6.22 -22.19
CA SER A 334 -5.40 -5.89 -20.77
C SER A 334 -4.45 -6.75 -19.95
N MET A 335 -4.33 -8.04 -20.26
CA MET A 335 -3.40 -8.94 -19.58
C MET A 335 -1.95 -8.51 -19.78
N ALA A 336 -1.56 -8.24 -21.03
CA ALA A 336 -0.22 -7.75 -21.36
C ALA A 336 0.03 -6.37 -20.71
N GLY A 337 -0.97 -5.49 -20.79
CA GLY A 337 -0.93 -4.17 -20.20
C GLY A 337 -0.80 -4.18 -18.68
N LEU A 338 -1.51 -5.06 -17.98
CA LEU A 338 -1.41 -5.25 -16.53
C LEU A 338 0.02 -5.62 -16.11
N ALA A 339 0.65 -6.55 -16.86
CA ALA A 339 2.04 -6.97 -16.62
C ALA A 339 3.03 -5.82 -16.85
N ILE A 340 2.90 -5.14 -18.00
CA ILE A 340 3.76 -4.00 -18.35
C ILE A 340 3.57 -2.86 -17.35
N GLY A 341 2.33 -2.57 -16.95
CA GLY A 341 1.98 -1.54 -15.99
C GLY A 341 2.62 -1.79 -14.62
N HIS A 342 2.55 -3.03 -14.10
CA HIS A 342 3.27 -3.39 -12.88
C HIS A 342 4.79 -3.28 -13.03
N GLY A 343 5.35 -3.68 -14.18
CA GLY A 343 6.78 -3.51 -14.46
C GLY A 343 7.21 -2.04 -14.47
N ILE A 344 6.43 -1.16 -15.09
CA ILE A 344 6.65 0.29 -15.05
C ILE A 344 6.51 0.81 -13.63
N GLY A 345 5.44 0.44 -12.91
CA GLY A 345 5.21 0.85 -11.53
C GLY A 345 6.38 0.47 -10.62
N HIS A 346 6.86 -0.77 -10.72
CA HIS A 346 8.04 -1.25 -10.02
C HIS A 346 9.28 -0.38 -10.33
N TYR A 347 9.53 -0.11 -11.62
CA TYR A 347 10.65 0.74 -12.03
C TYR A 347 10.54 2.18 -11.49
N LEU A 348 9.33 2.74 -11.43
CA LEU A 348 9.10 4.11 -10.94
C LEU A 348 9.43 4.26 -9.46
N VAL A 349 9.20 3.21 -8.66
CA VAL A 349 9.37 3.24 -7.19
C VAL A 349 10.70 2.67 -6.69
N ARG A 350 11.41 1.84 -7.46
CA ARG A 350 12.61 1.12 -6.97
C ARG A 350 13.69 1.98 -6.28
N ASP A 351 13.87 3.23 -6.72
CA ASP A 351 14.91 4.14 -6.23
C ASP A 351 14.35 5.24 -5.30
N LYS A 352 13.08 5.11 -4.90
CA LYS A 352 12.33 6.13 -4.17
C LYS A 352 11.53 5.50 -3.04
N ASP A 353 11.53 6.18 -1.90
CA ASP A 353 10.60 5.91 -0.82
C ASP A 353 9.53 7.00 -0.82
N PHE A 354 8.38 6.69 -1.43
CA PHE A 354 7.20 7.54 -1.32
C PHE A 354 6.64 7.49 0.11
N GLY A 355 6.09 8.59 0.59
CA GLY A 355 5.50 8.63 1.93
C GLY A 355 4.49 9.76 2.09
N SER A 356 3.85 9.82 3.26
CA SER A 356 2.91 10.90 3.62
C SER A 356 1.73 11.05 2.65
N GLY A 357 1.26 9.96 2.05
CA GLY A 357 0.12 9.94 1.13
C GLY A 357 0.48 10.29 -0.31
N GLN A 358 1.76 10.39 -0.66
CA GLN A 358 2.21 10.70 -2.02
C GLN A 358 1.71 9.66 -3.03
N GLY A 359 1.83 8.37 -2.72
CA GLY A 359 1.35 7.30 -3.60
C GLY A 359 -0.16 7.32 -3.77
N MET A 360 -0.90 7.60 -2.69
CA MET A 360 -2.36 7.77 -2.73
C MET A 360 -2.77 8.93 -3.64
N MET A 361 -2.03 10.04 -3.63
CA MET A 361 -2.29 11.16 -4.56
C MET A 361 -2.11 10.75 -6.03
N VAL A 362 -1.18 9.86 -6.34
CA VAL A 362 -1.03 9.32 -7.70
C VAL A 362 -2.27 8.52 -8.12
N THR A 363 -2.74 7.61 -7.26
CA THR A 363 -3.97 6.83 -7.50
C THR A 363 -5.20 7.74 -7.64
N LEU A 364 -5.35 8.74 -6.77
CA LEU A 364 -6.46 9.70 -6.86
C LEU A 364 -6.37 10.56 -8.12
N GLY A 365 -5.16 10.94 -8.54
CA GLY A 365 -4.91 11.64 -9.79
C GLY A 365 -5.38 10.84 -11.00
N GLU A 366 -5.06 9.56 -11.05
CA GLU A 366 -5.53 8.62 -12.09
C GLU A 366 -7.06 8.57 -12.13
N VAL A 367 -7.72 8.32 -11.00
CA VAL A 367 -9.19 8.25 -10.93
C VAL A 367 -9.84 9.57 -11.32
N ALA A 368 -9.36 10.69 -10.77
CA ALA A 368 -9.89 12.03 -11.06
C ALA A 368 -9.71 12.39 -12.53
N GLY A 369 -8.55 12.09 -13.11
CA GLY A 369 -8.28 12.28 -14.53
C GLY A 369 -9.21 11.45 -15.41
N GLY A 370 -9.44 10.18 -15.06
CA GLY A 370 -10.37 9.31 -15.78
C GLY A 370 -11.81 9.82 -15.76
N LEU A 371 -12.29 10.22 -14.58
CA LEU A 371 -13.62 10.84 -14.41
C LEU A 371 -13.74 12.15 -15.20
N PHE A 372 -12.70 12.98 -15.20
CA PHE A 372 -12.68 14.21 -16.00
C PHE A 372 -12.76 13.90 -17.51
N GLY A 373 -12.03 12.89 -17.98
CA GLY A 373 -12.11 12.40 -19.35
C GLY A 373 -13.50 11.89 -19.72
N LEU A 374 -14.14 11.11 -18.84
CA LEU A 374 -15.54 10.68 -19.01
C LEU A 374 -16.50 11.87 -19.12
N GLY A 375 -16.32 12.90 -18.29
CA GLY A 375 -17.14 14.11 -18.36
C GLY A 375 -17.01 14.85 -19.70
N LEU A 376 -15.79 14.94 -20.24
CA LEU A 376 -15.56 15.53 -21.56
C LEU A 376 -16.16 14.69 -22.69
N ALA A 377 -16.04 13.36 -22.62
CA ALA A 377 -16.70 12.47 -23.57
C ALA A 377 -18.22 12.63 -23.53
N HIS A 378 -18.81 12.77 -22.34
CA HIS A 378 -20.24 12.99 -22.18
C HIS A 378 -20.71 14.28 -22.84
N LEU A 379 -19.95 15.38 -22.70
CA LEU A 379 -20.25 16.66 -23.36
C LEU A 379 -20.12 16.59 -24.88
N ALA A 380 -19.21 15.75 -25.39
CA ALA A 380 -18.99 15.56 -26.82
C ALA A 380 -19.93 14.52 -27.45
N ALA A 381 -20.52 13.65 -26.65
CA ALA A 381 -21.43 12.61 -27.10
C ALA A 381 -22.73 13.22 -27.63
N THR A 382 -23.19 12.71 -28.77
CA THR A 382 -24.46 13.12 -29.39
C THR A 382 -25.57 12.13 -29.07
N GLU A 383 -26.82 12.60 -28.93
CA GLU A 383 -27.93 11.68 -28.66
C GLU A 383 -28.16 10.70 -29.83
N GLY A 384 -28.41 9.43 -29.50
CA GLY A 384 -28.83 8.41 -30.47
C GLY A 384 -27.72 7.66 -31.22
N ARG A 385 -26.42 7.83 -30.89
CA ARG A 385 -25.32 7.00 -31.42
C ARG A 385 -24.55 6.31 -30.30
N ASP A 386 -23.90 5.19 -30.63
CA ASP A 386 -22.92 4.58 -29.74
C ASP A 386 -21.65 5.46 -29.68
N HIS A 387 -21.16 5.68 -28.46
CA HIS A 387 -19.96 6.47 -28.16
C HIS A 387 -19.03 5.72 -27.19
N SER A 388 -19.19 4.39 -27.05
CA SER A 388 -18.36 3.51 -26.22
C SER A 388 -16.86 3.79 -26.39
N THR A 389 -16.36 3.82 -27.62
CA THR A 389 -14.96 4.16 -27.96
C THR A 389 -14.55 5.54 -27.48
N LEU A 390 -15.43 6.53 -27.61
CA LEU A 390 -15.15 7.90 -27.16
C LEU A 390 -15.01 7.95 -25.63
N TYR A 391 -15.92 7.33 -24.90
CA TYR A 391 -15.85 7.26 -23.43
C TYR A 391 -14.60 6.53 -22.96
N LEU A 392 -14.33 5.35 -23.52
CA LEU A 392 -13.17 4.53 -23.15
C LEU A 392 -11.85 5.23 -23.46
N THR A 393 -11.75 5.86 -24.63
CA THR A 393 -10.54 6.60 -25.04
C THR A 393 -10.34 7.85 -24.18
N ALA A 394 -11.37 8.68 -24.01
CA ALA A 394 -11.24 9.93 -23.26
C ALA A 394 -10.90 9.69 -21.78
N SER A 395 -11.53 8.69 -21.17
CA SER A 395 -11.25 8.29 -19.79
C SER A 395 -9.86 7.69 -19.62
N SER A 396 -9.40 6.83 -20.54
CA SER A 396 -8.04 6.28 -20.53
C SER A 396 -6.97 7.36 -20.66
N ILE A 397 -7.18 8.33 -21.56
CA ILE A 397 -6.29 9.49 -21.73
C ILE A 397 -6.30 10.34 -20.45
N GLY A 398 -7.49 10.64 -19.92
CA GLY A 398 -7.66 11.41 -18.69
C GLY A 398 -6.94 10.75 -17.51
N ALA A 399 -7.12 9.45 -17.32
CA ALA A 399 -6.47 8.68 -16.27
C ALA A 399 -4.95 8.69 -16.41
N THR A 400 -4.44 8.53 -17.63
CA THR A 400 -3.01 8.60 -17.94
C THR A 400 -2.43 9.97 -17.59
N ILE A 401 -3.11 11.05 -17.99
CA ILE A 401 -2.68 12.43 -17.68
C ILE A 401 -2.70 12.65 -16.16
N GLY A 402 -3.76 12.21 -15.48
CA GLY A 402 -3.92 12.34 -14.04
C GLY A 402 -2.83 11.61 -13.26
N PHE A 403 -2.56 10.34 -13.62
CA PHE A 403 -1.47 9.54 -13.06
C PHE A 403 -0.12 10.25 -13.21
N TRP A 404 0.25 10.62 -14.44
CA TRP A 404 1.57 11.20 -14.71
C TRP A 404 1.74 12.60 -14.15
N SER A 405 0.66 13.40 -14.12
CA SER A 405 0.67 14.73 -13.51
C SER A 405 0.95 14.64 -12.01
N MET A 406 0.25 13.74 -11.30
CA MET A 406 0.47 13.56 -9.87
C MET A 406 1.80 12.87 -9.57
N TYR A 407 2.18 11.85 -10.33
CA TYR A 407 3.49 11.20 -10.14
C TYR A 407 4.62 12.21 -10.29
N ARG A 408 4.61 13.06 -11.32
CA ARG A 408 5.65 14.09 -11.50
C ARG A 408 5.65 15.17 -10.43
N SER A 409 4.51 15.48 -9.81
CA SER A 409 4.46 16.48 -8.75
C SER A 409 5.00 15.95 -7.43
N VAL A 410 4.79 14.65 -7.13
CA VAL A 410 5.15 14.06 -5.84
C VAL A 410 6.50 13.33 -5.85
N ALA A 411 6.93 12.75 -6.99
CA ALA A 411 8.19 12.00 -7.09
C ALA A 411 9.46 12.78 -6.72
N PRO A 412 9.60 14.10 -7.00
CA PRO A 412 10.77 14.86 -6.57
C PRO A 412 10.91 15.01 -5.05
N ALA A 413 9.79 14.87 -4.32
CA ALA A 413 9.74 14.96 -2.87
C ALA A 413 9.79 13.59 -2.17
N ALA A 414 9.88 12.50 -2.93
CA ALA A 414 10.13 11.17 -2.38
C ALA A 414 11.59 11.05 -1.93
N HIS A 415 11.85 10.34 -0.84
CA HIS A 415 13.22 10.17 -0.36
C HIS A 415 13.99 9.29 -1.34
N ALA A 416 15.23 9.67 -1.66
CA ALA A 416 16.12 8.81 -2.44
C ALA A 416 16.51 7.61 -1.57
N ARG A 417 16.30 6.39 -2.07
CA ARG A 417 16.67 5.17 -1.36
C ARG A 417 18.19 4.97 -1.43
N GLU A 418 18.86 4.87 -0.29
CA GLU A 418 20.30 4.55 -0.26
C GLU A 418 20.52 3.06 -0.52
N GLY A 419 21.34 2.72 -1.54
CA GLY A 419 21.81 1.35 -1.79
C GLY A 419 20.96 0.48 -2.71
N SER A 420 20.18 1.05 -3.65
CA SER A 420 19.42 0.25 -4.61
C SER A 420 20.30 -0.47 -5.64
N VAL A 421 19.92 -1.71 -5.98
CA VAL A 421 20.53 -2.46 -7.10
C VAL A 421 19.93 -1.95 -8.40
N VAL A 422 20.75 -1.34 -9.25
CA VAL A 422 20.29 -0.73 -10.49
C VAL A 422 20.18 -1.77 -11.59
N TRP A 423 18.94 -2.11 -11.97
CA TRP A 423 18.64 -2.87 -13.18
C TRP A 423 18.49 -1.92 -14.38
N GLU A 424 19.47 -1.84 -15.26
CA GLU A 424 19.37 -1.02 -16.48
C GLU A 424 18.72 -1.87 -17.58
N ILE A 425 17.46 -1.60 -17.91
CA ILE A 425 16.74 -2.21 -19.04
C ILE A 425 16.86 -1.25 -20.21
N ASP A 426 17.74 -1.57 -21.15
CA ASP A 426 17.88 -0.81 -22.39
C ASP A 426 16.88 -1.36 -23.41
N LEU A 427 15.85 -0.56 -23.71
CA LEU A 427 14.98 -0.80 -24.86
C LEU A 427 15.74 -0.34 -26.10
N ALA A 428 16.02 -1.26 -27.01
CA ALA A 428 16.63 -0.97 -28.29
C ALA A 428 15.52 -0.61 -29.32
N PRO A 429 15.13 0.67 -29.50
CA PRO A 429 14.05 1.06 -30.41
C PRO A 429 14.28 0.59 -31.85
N GLN A 430 15.54 0.42 -32.25
CA GLN A 430 15.96 -0.17 -33.52
C GLN A 430 15.43 -1.60 -33.74
N GLY A 431 15.27 -2.40 -32.68
CA GLY A 431 14.75 -3.77 -32.77
C GLY A 431 13.23 -3.81 -32.96
N VAL A 432 12.50 -2.89 -32.30
CA VAL A 432 11.05 -2.76 -32.43
C VAL A 432 10.65 -2.23 -33.81
N ILE A 433 11.41 -1.26 -34.35
CA ILE A 433 11.20 -0.72 -35.70
C ILE A 433 11.50 -1.76 -36.79
N ALA A 434 12.50 -2.63 -36.56
CA ALA A 434 12.81 -3.74 -37.46
C ALA A 434 11.71 -4.82 -37.47
N LEU A 435 11.06 -5.06 -36.32
CA LEU A 435 9.94 -6.00 -36.20
C LEU A 435 8.67 -5.47 -36.87
N ALA A 436 8.36 -4.17 -36.70
CA ALA A 436 7.18 -3.51 -37.28
C ALA A 436 7.21 -3.40 -38.82
N ARG A 437 8.39 -3.57 -39.44
CA ARG A 437 8.57 -3.51 -40.90
C ARG A 437 8.66 -4.88 -41.60
N GLY A 438 8.36 -5.96 -40.88
CA GLY A 438 8.16 -7.28 -41.50
C GLY A 438 9.41 -7.88 -42.18
N GLY A 439 10.62 -7.63 -41.68
CA GLY A 439 11.81 -8.20 -42.29
C GLY A 439 13.09 -8.06 -41.48
N ALA A 440 13.58 -9.19 -40.97
CA ALA A 440 14.96 -9.33 -40.54
C ALA A 440 15.90 -9.37 -41.76
N VAL A 441 16.37 -8.22 -42.25
CA VAL A 441 17.62 -8.15 -43.04
C VAL A 441 18.27 -6.77 -42.88
N GLY A 442 19.23 -6.67 -41.97
CA GLY A 442 20.25 -5.61 -41.97
C GLY A 442 21.56 -6.22 -42.48
N ALA A 443 22.18 -5.58 -43.47
CA ALA A 443 23.36 -6.05 -44.17
C ALA A 443 24.64 -5.94 -43.31
N ASP A 444 24.79 -6.82 -42.31
CA ASP A 444 26.11 -7.34 -41.92
C ASP A 444 25.94 -8.66 -41.15
N ARG A 445 26.56 -9.72 -41.64
CA ARG A 445 26.47 -11.06 -41.03
C ARG A 445 27.41 -11.10 -39.83
N ARG A 446 26.91 -10.71 -38.64
CA ARG A 446 27.28 -11.25 -37.31
C ARG A 446 26.48 -10.53 -36.23
N SER A 447 25.58 -11.29 -35.58
CA SER A 447 24.79 -10.97 -34.37
C SER A 447 23.37 -10.44 -34.61
N PRO A 448 22.31 -11.12 -34.11
CA PRO A 448 20.98 -10.55 -34.06
C PRO A 448 20.99 -9.33 -33.12
N VAL A 449 20.31 -8.25 -33.51
CA VAL A 449 20.11 -7.08 -32.63
C VAL A 449 19.17 -7.52 -31.50
N PRO A 450 19.61 -7.53 -30.23
CA PRO A 450 18.77 -7.97 -29.12
C PRO A 450 17.60 -6.99 -28.95
N LEU A 451 16.38 -7.54 -28.81
CA LEU A 451 15.17 -6.76 -28.52
C LEU A 451 15.17 -6.19 -27.09
N LEU A 452 15.95 -6.80 -26.20
CA LEU A 452 16.16 -6.41 -24.81
C LEU A 452 17.62 -6.67 -24.42
N GLY A 453 18.27 -5.68 -23.81
CA GLY A 453 19.51 -5.85 -23.06
C GLY A 453 19.27 -5.60 -21.58
N TRP A 454 19.90 -6.39 -20.71
CA TRP A 454 19.91 -6.15 -19.26
C TRP A 454 21.34 -6.03 -18.74
N THR A 455 21.56 -5.06 -17.86
CA THR A 455 22.84 -4.89 -17.15
C THR A 455 22.55 -4.74 -15.66
N ILE A 456 23.27 -5.50 -14.84
CA ILE A 456 23.19 -5.40 -13.37
C ILE A 456 24.40 -4.58 -12.92
N ARG A 457 24.16 -3.45 -12.25
CA ARG A 457 25.21 -2.68 -11.57
C ARG A 457 24.98 -2.74 -10.07
N PHE A 458 26.04 -3.06 -9.34
CA PHE A 458 26.09 -3.06 -7.88
C PHE A 458 26.37 -1.65 -7.35
#